data_AF-B1BR38-F1
#
_entry.id   AF-B1BR38-F1
#
_cell.length_a   1.000
_cell.length_b   1.000
_cell.length_c   1.000
_cell.angle_alpha   90.00
_cell.angle_beta   90.00
_cell.angle_gamma   90.00
#
_symmetry.space_group_name_H-M   'P 1'
#
loop_
_entity.id
_entity.type
_entity.pdbx_description
1 polymer ?
#
loop_
_entity_poly.entity_id
_entity_poly.type
_entity_poly.pdbx_seq_one_letter_code
_entity_poly.pdbx_strand_id
1 'polypeptide(L)'
;MKRKEVIFGIVIIIGLLLIAIPIGNNLRAAHIENKMVNDFKDTLNKKNIINNTKNSEEYVSDKKIKEEDYSSKPNKNVIALLSISSIGLNDAPILDGEDNLNYTIGKYLNTPKFGEHGNVVLAAHNNMAGSIFRHLKDVSNGDIIKVQTKENVIFKYKIVNKYVVEPNDSSVIDQDDSKQEITLITCTNHAKQRLIVKGVLI
;
A
#
# COMPACT_ATOMS: atom_id res chain seq x y z
N MET A 1 -49.05 -19.29 19.75
CA MET A 1 -47.70 -19.10 20.33
C MET A 1 -46.59 -19.43 19.35
N LYS A 2 -46.53 -20.66 18.82
CA LYS A 2 -45.43 -21.16 17.97
C LYS A 2 -45.00 -20.29 16.77
N ARG A 3 -45.93 -19.63 16.06
CA ARG A 3 -45.60 -18.76 14.91
C ARG A 3 -44.76 -17.53 15.31
N LYS A 4 -44.99 -16.94 16.48
CA LYS A 4 -44.26 -15.75 16.95
C LYS A 4 -42.83 -16.11 17.39
N GLU A 5 -42.67 -17.28 18.02
CA GLU A 5 -41.37 -17.84 18.42
C GLU A 5 -40.50 -18.19 17.20
N VAL A 6 -41.10 -18.78 16.15
CA VAL A 6 -40.40 -19.08 14.89
C VAL A 6 -39.96 -17.80 14.18
N ILE A 7 -40.84 -16.78 14.10
CA ILE A 7 -40.50 -15.48 13.51
C ILE A 7 -39.35 -14.81 14.28
N PHE A 8 -39.39 -14.86 15.62
CA PHE A 8 -38.32 -14.30 16.45
C PHE A 8 -36.98 -14.99 16.23
N GLY A 9 -36.97 -16.33 16.11
CA GLY A 9 -35.76 -17.09 15.78
C GLY A 9 -35.16 -16.72 14.41
N ILE A 10 -35.99 -16.54 13.38
CA ILE A 10 -35.54 -16.15 12.04
C ILE A 10 -34.90 -14.75 12.07
N VAL A 11 -35.49 -13.79 12.79
CA VAL A 11 -34.96 -12.42 12.90
C VAL A 11 -33.58 -12.41 13.59
N ILE A 12 -33.39 -13.24 14.63
CA ILE A 12 -32.09 -13.37 15.30
C ILE A 12 -31.02 -13.92 14.34
N ILE A 13 -31.35 -14.96 13.56
CA ILE A 13 -30.41 -15.55 12.60
C ILE A 13 -30.01 -14.54 11.53
N ILE A 14 -30.99 -13.79 11.00
CA ILE A 14 -30.71 -12.72 10.02
C ILE A 14 -29.83 -11.64 10.64
N GLY A 15 -30.11 -11.21 11.88
CA GLY A 15 -29.28 -10.24 12.59
C GLY A 15 -27.83 -10.71 12.78
N LEU A 16 -27.63 -11.96 13.17
CA LEU A 16 -26.29 -12.55 13.31
C LEU A 16 -25.56 -12.63 11.96
N LEU A 17 -26.25 -12.98 10.87
CA LEU A 17 -25.69 -12.98 9.53
C LEU A 17 -25.24 -11.58 9.09
N LEU A 18 -26.05 -10.56 9.33
CA LEU A 18 -25.72 -9.17 8.98
C LEU A 18 -24.48 -8.65 9.72
N ILE A 19 -24.24 -9.12 10.96
CA ILE A 19 -23.05 -8.76 11.74
C ILE A 19 -21.83 -9.62 11.34
N ALA A 20 -22.02 -10.90 11.02
CA ALA A 20 -20.92 -11.82 10.71
C ALA A 20 -20.23 -11.50 9.38
N ILE A 21 -20.98 -11.08 8.36
CA ILE A 21 -20.45 -10.74 7.02
C ILE A 21 -19.36 -9.64 7.06
N PRO A 22 -19.60 -8.44 7.66
CA PRO A 22 -18.59 -7.39 7.70
C PRO A 22 -17.36 -7.79 8.54
N ILE A 23 -17.55 -8.53 9.64
CA ILE A 23 -16.44 -9.04 10.46
C ILE A 23 -15.56 -9.99 9.64
N GLY A 24 -16.16 -10.95 8.92
CA GLY A 24 -15.43 -11.90 8.08
C GLY A 24 -14.64 -11.22 6.96
N ASN A 25 -15.19 -10.17 6.34
CA ASN A 25 -14.49 -9.41 5.31
C ASN A 25 -13.27 -8.66 5.88
N ASN A 26 -13.41 -8.05 7.06
CA ASN A 26 -12.30 -7.35 7.72
C ASN A 26 -11.16 -8.30 8.12
N LEU A 27 -11.48 -9.50 8.60
CA LEU A 27 -10.47 -10.51 8.94
C LEU A 27 -9.70 -11.00 7.72
N ARG A 28 -10.39 -11.23 6.59
CA ARG A 28 -9.74 -11.60 5.33
C ARG A 28 -8.83 -10.50 4.80
N ALA A 29 -9.27 -9.25 4.87
CA ALA A 29 -8.48 -8.09 4.49
C ALA A 29 -7.13 -8.04 5.20
N ALA A 30 -7.17 -8.09 6.54
CA ALA A 30 -5.97 -8.09 7.37
C ALA A 30 -5.07 -9.30 7.10
N HIS A 31 -5.64 -10.48 6.85
CA HIS A 31 -4.83 -11.66 6.54
C HIS A 31 -4.10 -11.54 5.19
N ILE A 32 -4.76 -10.99 4.16
CA ILE A 32 -4.17 -10.77 2.84
C ILE A 32 -3.03 -9.74 2.93
N GLU A 33 -3.28 -8.62 3.60
CA GLU A 33 -2.27 -7.55 3.80
C GLU A 33 -1.03 -8.08 4.53
N ASN A 34 -1.22 -8.74 5.68
CA ASN A 34 -0.11 -9.30 6.46
C ASN A 34 0.69 -10.34 5.67
N LYS A 35 0.03 -11.15 4.86
CA LYS A 35 0.71 -12.10 3.98
C LYS A 35 1.61 -11.40 2.97
N MET A 36 1.12 -10.35 2.30
CA MET A 36 1.92 -9.56 1.35
C MET A 36 3.15 -8.93 2.02
N VAL A 37 2.98 -8.37 3.22
CA VAL A 37 4.08 -7.77 3.99
C VAL A 37 5.11 -8.81 4.40
N ASN A 38 4.66 -9.97 4.89
CA ASN A 38 5.56 -11.03 5.31
C ASN A 38 6.31 -11.64 4.12
N ASP A 39 5.63 -11.92 3.02
CA ASP A 39 6.27 -12.43 1.79
C ASP A 39 7.33 -11.45 1.24
N PHE A 40 7.05 -10.14 1.32
CA PHE A 40 8.01 -9.09 0.97
C PHE A 40 9.21 -9.08 1.94
N LYS A 41 8.97 -9.11 3.26
CA LYS A 41 10.04 -9.11 4.28
C LYS A 41 10.91 -10.36 4.19
N ASP A 42 10.33 -11.52 3.91
CA ASP A 42 11.05 -12.78 3.71
C ASP A 42 11.94 -12.71 2.46
N THR A 43 11.46 -12.09 1.39
CA THR A 43 12.24 -11.83 0.18
C THR A 43 13.44 -10.92 0.46
N LEU A 44 13.24 -9.85 1.25
CA LEU A 44 14.33 -8.97 1.69
C LEU A 44 15.35 -9.71 2.57
N ASN A 45 14.88 -10.50 3.54
CA ASN A 45 15.74 -11.27 4.44
C ASN A 45 16.60 -12.27 3.67
N LYS A 46 16.01 -13.02 2.74
CA LYS A 46 16.74 -13.97 1.89
C LYS A 46 17.81 -13.26 1.04
N LYS A 47 17.50 -12.08 0.48
CA LYS A 47 18.46 -11.28 -0.29
C LYS A 47 19.62 -10.79 0.58
N ASN A 48 19.34 -10.33 1.80
CA ASN A 48 20.37 -9.91 2.75
C ASN A 48 21.30 -11.07 3.15
N ILE A 49 20.75 -12.28 3.38
CA ILE A 49 21.56 -13.48 3.65
C ILE A 49 22.49 -13.76 2.47
N ILE A 50 21.97 -13.78 1.23
CA ILE A 50 22.79 -14.04 0.03
C ILE A 50 23.90 -12.99 -0.12
N ASN A 51 23.61 -11.71 0.10
CA ASN A 51 24.61 -10.65 0.00
C ASN A 51 25.68 -10.77 1.09
N ASN A 52 25.30 -11.15 2.31
CA ASN A 52 26.24 -11.39 3.40
C ASN A 52 27.11 -12.63 3.13
N THR A 53 26.55 -13.71 2.58
CA THR A 53 27.31 -14.90 2.19
C THR A 53 28.26 -14.62 1.03
N LYS A 54 27.93 -13.69 0.10
CA LYS A 54 28.83 -13.29 -0.99
C LYS A 54 30.02 -12.43 -0.54
N ASN A 55 29.94 -11.81 0.64
CA ASN A 55 31.04 -11.01 1.21
C ASN A 55 32.02 -11.84 2.06
N SER A 56 31.80 -13.14 2.19
CA SER A 56 32.68 -14.10 2.84
C SER A 56 32.89 -15.28 1.90
N GLU A 57 34.10 -15.44 1.37
CA GLU A 57 34.59 -16.57 0.54
C GLU A 57 34.61 -16.32 -0.98
N GLU A 58 35.77 -15.81 -1.42
CA GLU A 58 36.38 -16.18 -2.70
C GLU A 58 36.84 -17.65 -2.60
N TYR A 59 36.25 -18.55 -3.43
CA TYR A 59 36.86 -19.69 -4.17
C TYR A 59 35.81 -20.78 -4.57
N VAL A 60 35.58 -20.84 -5.90
CA VAL A 60 35.18 -21.96 -6.79
C VAL A 60 33.82 -22.66 -6.62
N SER A 61 32.90 -22.43 -7.56
CA SER A 61 32.61 -23.34 -8.67
C SER A 61 31.17 -23.15 -9.19
N ASP A 62 31.06 -23.07 -10.51
CA ASP A 62 29.84 -22.95 -11.28
C ASP A 62 28.68 -23.82 -10.77
N LYS A 63 27.65 -23.17 -10.25
CA LYS A 63 26.29 -23.70 -10.34
C LYS A 63 25.39 -22.64 -10.91
N LYS A 64 25.17 -22.76 -12.21
CA LYS A 64 24.16 -22.04 -13.01
C LYS A 64 22.80 -22.25 -12.33
N ILE A 65 22.39 -21.31 -11.48
CA ILE A 65 21.05 -21.32 -10.90
C ILE A 65 20.13 -20.82 -12.02
N LYS A 66 19.35 -21.75 -12.56
CA LYS A 66 18.25 -21.45 -13.47
C LYS A 66 17.30 -20.49 -12.76
N GLU A 67 17.03 -19.36 -13.40
CA GLU A 67 15.91 -18.49 -13.04
C GLU A 67 14.63 -19.29 -13.22
N GLU A 68 14.13 -19.89 -12.15
CA GLU A 68 12.80 -20.48 -12.13
C GLU A 68 11.78 -19.35 -12.12
N ASP A 69 10.98 -19.36 -13.18
CA ASP A 69 9.81 -18.53 -13.45
C ASP A 69 8.82 -18.57 -12.27
N TYR A 70 8.82 -17.52 -11.43
CA TYR A 70 7.91 -17.33 -10.31
C TYR A 70 6.53 -16.81 -10.75
N SER A 71 6.00 -17.32 -11.87
CA SER A 71 4.65 -17.00 -12.35
C SER A 71 3.68 -18.13 -11.98
N SER A 72 3.17 -18.13 -10.73
CA SER A 72 1.89 -18.78 -10.37
C SER A 72 1.61 -18.77 -8.84
N LYS A 73 1.17 -17.62 -8.32
CA LYS A 73 0.32 -17.48 -7.11
C LYS A 73 -0.15 -16.03 -7.01
N PRO A 74 -1.26 -15.71 -6.31
CA PRO A 74 -1.98 -14.43 -6.43
C PRO A 74 -1.24 -13.20 -5.87
N ASN A 75 0.07 -13.31 -5.60
CA ASN A 75 0.96 -12.21 -5.28
C ASN A 75 1.30 -11.44 -6.56
N LYS A 76 0.40 -10.54 -6.99
CA LYS A 76 0.79 -9.45 -7.89
C LYS A 76 1.83 -8.58 -7.14
N ASN A 77 3.10 -8.79 -7.48
CA ASN A 77 4.21 -7.83 -7.56
C ASN A 77 4.20 -6.63 -6.58
N VAL A 78 4.32 -6.86 -5.27
CA VAL A 78 4.60 -5.78 -4.31
C VAL A 78 5.97 -5.19 -4.61
N ILE A 79 6.02 -3.91 -4.96
CA ILE A 79 7.27 -3.22 -5.36
C ILE A 79 7.92 -2.45 -4.20
N ALA A 80 7.13 -2.04 -3.20
CA ALA A 80 7.60 -1.30 -2.04
C ALA A 80 6.60 -1.39 -0.88
N LEU A 81 7.05 -0.97 0.31
CA LEU A 81 6.22 -0.75 1.49
C LEU A 81 6.25 0.75 1.86
N LEU A 82 5.10 1.29 2.26
CA LEU A 82 4.95 2.69 2.68
C LEU A 82 4.57 2.80 4.16
N SER A 83 5.24 3.70 4.87
CA SER A 83 4.97 3.97 6.29
C SER A 83 4.90 5.48 6.54
N ILE A 84 3.94 5.90 7.36
CA ILE A 84 3.79 7.27 7.88
C ILE A 84 3.49 7.16 9.37
N SER A 85 4.54 7.29 10.18
CA SER A 85 4.45 7.01 11.62
C SER A 85 3.51 7.95 12.38
N SER A 86 3.37 9.21 11.94
CA SER A 86 2.49 10.20 12.59
C SER A 86 1.01 9.81 12.60
N ILE A 87 0.59 8.94 11.68
CA ILE A 87 -0.78 8.44 11.56
C ILE A 87 -0.91 6.93 11.78
N GLY A 88 0.15 6.29 12.27
CA GLY A 88 0.16 4.84 12.53
C GLY A 88 0.06 3.96 11.28
N LEU A 89 0.36 4.51 10.09
CA LEU A 89 0.40 3.75 8.85
C LEU A 89 1.75 3.02 8.77
N ASN A 90 1.73 1.69 8.85
CA ASN A 90 2.95 0.89 8.94
C ASN A 90 2.99 -0.15 7.82
N ASP A 91 4.03 -0.08 6.99
CA ASP A 91 4.42 -1.11 6.04
C ASP A 91 3.31 -1.48 5.03
N ALA A 92 2.52 -0.49 4.59
CA ALA A 92 1.45 -0.71 3.64
C ALA A 92 2.00 -1.11 2.26
N PRO A 93 1.55 -2.22 1.67
CA PRO A 93 2.10 -2.73 0.41
C PRO A 93 1.74 -1.84 -0.78
N ILE A 94 2.73 -1.53 -1.61
CA ILE A 94 2.58 -0.80 -2.87
C ILE A 94 2.73 -1.76 -4.05
N LEU A 95 1.77 -1.73 -4.98
CA LEU A 95 1.83 -2.42 -6.27
C LEU A 95 2.19 -1.45 -7.39
N ASP A 96 2.78 -1.98 -8.46
CA ASP A 96 2.91 -1.26 -9.72
C ASP A 96 1.59 -1.35 -10.49
N GLY A 97 0.89 -0.22 -10.63
CA GLY A 97 -0.47 -0.14 -11.17
C GLY A 97 -1.58 -0.08 -10.12
N GLU A 98 -2.79 0.27 -10.59
CA GLU A 98 -3.97 0.55 -9.75
C GLU A 98 -5.02 -0.59 -9.80
N ASP A 99 -4.65 -1.76 -10.33
CA ASP A 99 -5.55 -2.90 -10.57
C ASP A 99 -6.27 -3.42 -9.30
N ASN A 100 -5.67 -3.19 -8.12
CA ASN A 100 -6.23 -3.59 -6.84
C ASN A 100 -5.86 -2.55 -5.79
N LEU A 101 -6.86 -1.87 -5.23
CA LEU A 101 -6.68 -0.88 -4.16
C LEU A 101 -7.37 -1.32 -2.86
N ASN A 102 -7.94 -2.52 -2.82
CA ASN A 102 -8.65 -3.00 -1.63
C ASN A 102 -7.70 -3.22 -0.46
N TYR A 103 -6.49 -3.72 -0.70
CA TYR A 103 -5.52 -4.05 0.36
C TYR A 103 -4.11 -3.55 0.04
N THR A 104 -3.98 -2.68 -0.94
CA THR A 104 -2.70 -2.20 -1.46
C THR A 104 -2.80 -0.75 -1.91
N ILE A 105 -1.66 -0.09 -1.93
CA ILE A 105 -1.46 1.22 -2.56
C ILE A 105 -1.10 0.95 -4.02
N GLY A 106 -1.78 1.62 -4.96
CA GLY A 106 -1.44 1.55 -6.37
C GLY A 106 -0.50 2.69 -6.76
N LYS A 107 0.60 2.37 -7.44
CA LYS A 107 1.44 3.37 -8.10
C LYS A 107 0.92 3.63 -9.51
N TYR A 108 0.86 4.89 -9.93
CA TYR A 108 0.56 5.26 -11.31
C TYR A 108 1.70 4.76 -12.23
N LEU A 109 1.34 4.01 -13.29
CA LEU A 109 2.34 3.34 -14.14
C LEU A 109 3.29 4.31 -14.84
N ASN A 110 2.76 5.45 -15.29
CA ASN A 110 3.53 6.44 -16.07
C ASN A 110 4.21 7.51 -15.20
N THR A 111 4.42 7.25 -13.91
CA THR A 111 5.19 8.14 -13.03
C THR A 111 6.58 7.58 -12.75
N PRO A 112 7.56 8.43 -12.39
CA PRO A 112 8.91 8.00 -12.04
C PRO A 112 8.95 6.94 -10.94
N LYS A 113 10.10 6.26 -10.81
CA LYS A 113 10.35 5.39 -9.67
C LYS A 113 10.60 6.21 -8.41
N PHE A 114 10.56 5.54 -7.26
CA PHE A 114 10.88 6.18 -5.99
C PHE A 114 12.30 6.75 -6.02
N GLY A 115 12.44 8.02 -5.65
CA GLY A 115 13.70 8.75 -5.61
C GLY A 115 14.18 9.27 -6.96
N GLU A 116 13.49 9.03 -8.06
CA GLU A 116 13.81 9.66 -9.34
C GLU A 116 13.24 11.08 -9.40
N HIS A 117 13.80 11.89 -10.32
CA HIS A 117 13.28 13.21 -10.63
C HIS A 117 11.84 13.13 -11.17
N GLY A 118 11.03 14.13 -10.86
CA GLY A 118 9.61 14.19 -11.13
C GLY A 118 8.77 13.84 -9.90
N ASN A 119 7.57 13.31 -10.11
CA ASN A 119 6.53 13.11 -9.10
C ASN A 119 5.98 11.67 -9.18
N VAL A 120 6.34 10.83 -8.21
CA VAL A 120 5.74 9.50 -8.07
C VAL A 120 4.37 9.60 -7.40
N VAL A 121 3.33 9.10 -8.08
CA VAL A 121 1.94 9.24 -7.64
C VAL A 121 1.41 7.90 -7.13
N LEU A 122 0.83 7.94 -5.93
CA LEU A 122 0.27 6.78 -5.23
C LEU A 122 -1.19 7.04 -4.85
N ALA A 123 -2.05 6.05 -5.07
CA ALA A 123 -3.47 6.11 -4.70
C ALA A 123 -3.87 4.93 -3.80
N ALA A 124 -4.73 5.18 -2.83
CA ALA A 124 -5.38 4.14 -2.04
C ALA A 124 -6.73 4.61 -1.46
N HIS A 125 -7.58 3.66 -1.10
CA HIS A 125 -8.88 3.93 -0.47
C HIS A 125 -8.74 4.43 0.97
N ASN A 126 -9.72 5.21 1.43
CA ASN A 126 -9.81 5.68 2.82
C ASN A 126 -11.13 5.34 3.54
N ASN A 127 -12.14 4.80 2.84
CA ASN A 127 -13.44 4.47 3.43
C ASN A 127 -14.07 3.18 2.85
N MET A 128 -13.23 2.20 2.50
CA MET A 128 -13.62 0.87 2.00
C MET A 128 -12.87 -0.25 2.74
N ALA A 129 -13.09 -1.51 2.39
CA ALA A 129 -12.25 -2.60 2.92
C ALA A 129 -10.76 -2.26 2.72
N GLY A 130 -9.94 -2.50 3.75
CA GLY A 130 -8.51 -2.23 3.80
C GLY A 130 -8.06 -0.76 3.86
N SER A 131 -8.95 0.24 3.70
CA SER A 131 -8.73 1.71 3.84
C SER A 131 -7.35 2.20 4.31
N ILE A 132 -6.32 2.01 3.49
CA ILE A 132 -4.93 2.28 3.88
C ILE A 132 -4.72 3.76 4.17
N PHE A 133 -5.39 4.64 3.41
CA PHE A 133 -5.31 6.09 3.58
C PHE A 133 -6.43 6.67 4.47
N ARG A 134 -7.05 5.85 5.34
CA ARG A 134 -8.10 6.30 6.29
C ARG A 134 -7.68 7.53 7.09
N HIS A 135 -6.44 7.54 7.57
CA HIS A 135 -5.87 8.59 8.43
C HIS A 135 -5.00 9.59 7.66
N LEU A 136 -4.98 9.54 6.32
CA LEU A 136 -4.15 10.45 5.52
C LEU A 136 -4.52 11.92 5.72
N LYS A 137 -5.77 12.22 6.08
CA LYS A 137 -6.23 13.58 6.42
C LYS A 137 -5.56 14.15 7.68
N ASP A 138 -5.05 13.29 8.56
CA ASP A 138 -4.53 13.64 9.88
C ASP A 138 -3.02 14.00 9.82
N VAL A 139 -2.34 13.80 8.68
CA VAL A 139 -0.93 14.19 8.49
C VAL A 139 -0.73 15.71 8.51
N SER A 140 0.46 16.13 8.91
CA SER A 140 0.86 17.54 8.94
C SER A 140 2.08 17.82 8.05
N ASN A 141 2.24 19.07 7.63
CA ASN A 141 3.48 19.51 6.98
C ASN A 141 4.67 19.25 7.92
N GLY A 142 5.71 18.63 7.41
CA GLY A 142 6.88 18.18 8.17
C GLY A 142 6.88 16.69 8.53
N ASP A 143 5.73 16.00 8.46
CA ASP A 143 5.68 14.55 8.64
C ASP A 143 6.48 13.82 7.55
N ILE A 144 6.91 12.59 7.88
CA ILE A 144 7.75 11.78 7.00
C ILE A 144 6.96 10.64 6.38
N ILE A 145 7.00 10.57 5.05
CA ILE A 145 6.60 9.40 4.27
C ILE A 145 7.86 8.58 4.02
N LYS A 146 7.89 7.34 4.52
CA LYS A 146 8.98 6.39 4.29
C LYS A 146 8.54 5.35 3.27
N VAL A 147 9.34 5.13 2.23
CA VAL A 147 9.14 4.09 1.23
C VAL A 147 10.34 3.14 1.24
N GLN A 148 10.10 1.84 1.46
CA GLN A 148 11.13 0.80 1.38
C GLN A 148 10.88 -0.07 0.14
N THR A 149 11.80 -0.06 -0.83
CA THR A 149 11.65 -0.83 -2.07
C THR A 149 12.06 -2.29 -1.91
N LYS A 150 11.70 -3.14 -2.87
CA LYS A 150 12.13 -4.55 -2.95
C LYS A 150 13.66 -4.71 -3.04
N GLU A 151 14.38 -3.66 -3.44
CA GLU A 151 15.84 -3.61 -3.43
C GLU A 151 16.44 -3.31 -2.05
N ASN A 152 15.58 -3.16 -1.02
CA ASN A 152 15.93 -2.74 0.33
C ASN A 152 16.45 -1.29 0.43
N VAL A 153 16.13 -0.44 -0.55
CA VAL A 153 16.45 0.99 -0.52
C VAL A 153 15.32 1.74 0.20
N ILE A 154 15.67 2.67 1.08
CA ILE A 154 14.71 3.48 1.83
C ILE A 154 14.76 4.92 1.33
N PHE A 155 13.63 5.41 0.84
CA PHE A 155 13.41 6.81 0.50
C PHE A 155 12.57 7.46 1.60
N LYS A 156 12.94 8.69 1.98
CA LYS A 156 12.17 9.51 2.92
C LYS A 156 11.75 10.78 2.21
N TYR A 157 10.46 11.08 2.30
CA TYR A 157 9.90 12.32 1.79
C TYR A 157 9.30 13.11 2.94
N LYS A 158 9.59 14.40 3.00
CA LYS A 158 8.98 15.32 3.96
C LYS A 158 7.72 15.91 3.35
N ILE A 159 6.59 15.82 4.04
CA ILE A 159 5.33 16.43 3.59
C ILE A 159 5.47 17.95 3.59
N VAL A 160 5.19 18.57 2.45
CA VAL A 160 5.30 20.02 2.25
C VAL A 160 3.95 20.67 1.98
N ASN A 161 2.97 19.90 1.50
CA ASN A 161 1.65 20.45 1.19
C ASN A 161 0.53 19.41 1.35
N LYS A 162 -0.66 19.88 1.72
CA LYS A 162 -1.89 19.11 1.83
C LYS A 162 -3.08 19.96 1.41
N TYR A 163 -3.83 19.50 0.41
CA TYR A 163 -4.95 20.26 -0.16
C TYR A 163 -6.02 19.34 -0.76
N VAL A 164 -7.17 19.93 -1.13
CA VAL A 164 -8.31 19.22 -1.71
C VAL A 164 -8.55 19.70 -3.13
N VAL A 165 -8.80 18.77 -4.05
CA VAL A 165 -9.10 19.05 -5.46
C VAL A 165 -10.36 18.32 -5.93
N GLU A 166 -10.86 18.72 -7.08
CA GLU A 166 -11.92 18.01 -7.79
C GLU A 166 -11.40 16.71 -8.42
N PRO A 167 -12.24 15.66 -8.60
CA PRO A 167 -11.79 14.35 -9.06
C PRO A 167 -11.14 14.31 -10.45
N ASN A 168 -11.43 15.31 -11.27
CA ASN A 168 -10.95 15.44 -12.65
C ASN A 168 -9.76 16.39 -12.78
N ASP A 169 -9.22 16.90 -11.67
CA ASP A 169 -8.04 17.75 -11.68
C ASP A 169 -6.78 16.90 -11.98
N SER A 170 -6.27 17.00 -13.20
CA SER A 170 -5.07 16.28 -13.64
C SER A 170 -3.77 16.91 -13.13
N SER A 171 -3.79 18.12 -12.58
CA SER A 171 -2.55 18.79 -12.13
C SER A 171 -1.83 18.03 -11.01
N VAL A 172 -2.54 17.15 -10.31
CA VAL A 172 -1.98 16.33 -9.21
C VAL A 172 -0.95 15.31 -9.69
N ILE A 173 -0.96 14.95 -10.98
CA ILE A 173 -0.01 14.02 -11.59
C ILE A 173 1.07 14.73 -12.42
N ASP A 174 1.07 16.07 -12.44
CA ASP A 174 2.06 16.85 -13.16
C ASP A 174 3.47 16.53 -12.65
N GLN A 175 4.41 16.63 -13.57
CA GLN A 175 5.83 16.33 -13.35
C GLN A 175 6.62 17.64 -13.27
N ASP A 176 7.51 17.71 -12.29
CA ASP A 176 8.52 18.76 -12.15
C ASP A 176 9.88 18.07 -12.02
N ASP A 177 10.60 17.99 -13.14
CA ASP A 177 11.89 17.28 -13.20
C ASP A 177 12.98 17.95 -12.34
N SER A 178 12.76 19.17 -11.85
CA SER A 178 13.69 19.83 -10.93
C SER A 178 13.62 19.29 -9.50
N LYS A 179 12.59 18.49 -9.18
CA LYS A 179 12.33 17.96 -7.84
C LYS A 179 12.21 16.44 -7.86
N GLN A 180 12.25 15.85 -6.66
CA GLN A 180 11.97 14.43 -6.42
C GLN A 180 10.78 14.38 -5.45
N GLU A 181 9.57 14.31 -6.00
CA GLU A 181 8.31 14.43 -5.27
C GLU A 181 7.58 13.09 -5.13
N ILE A 182 6.78 12.98 -4.08
CA ILE A 182 5.76 11.94 -3.92
C ILE A 182 4.40 12.60 -3.70
N THR A 183 3.37 12.11 -4.40
CA THR A 183 1.99 12.54 -4.22
C THR A 183 1.12 11.37 -3.77
N LEU A 184 0.45 11.52 -2.62
CA LEU A 184 -0.52 10.55 -2.10
C LEU A 184 -1.94 11.07 -2.34
N ILE A 185 -2.78 10.24 -2.96
CA ILE A 185 -4.14 10.57 -3.36
C ILE A 185 -5.13 9.65 -2.67
N THR A 186 -6.17 10.24 -2.07
CA THR A 186 -7.35 9.48 -1.61
C THR A 186 -8.65 10.27 -1.80
N CYS A 187 -9.79 9.60 -1.70
CA CYS A 187 -11.09 10.25 -1.75
C CYS A 187 -11.32 11.15 -0.53
N THR A 188 -12.10 12.20 -0.64
CA THR A 188 -12.63 12.95 0.52
C THR A 188 -14.03 13.45 0.22
N ASN A 189 -14.72 13.98 1.22
CA ASN A 189 -16.05 14.56 1.08
C ASN A 189 -17.03 13.59 0.38
N HIS A 190 -17.20 12.38 0.93
CA HIS A 190 -18.03 11.32 0.34
C HIS A 190 -17.68 11.00 -1.13
N ALA A 191 -16.38 10.91 -1.43
CA ALA A 191 -15.82 10.65 -2.76
C ALA A 191 -16.04 11.74 -3.82
N LYS A 192 -16.68 12.87 -3.45
CA LYS A 192 -16.87 14.02 -4.34
C LYS A 192 -15.56 14.74 -4.66
N GLN A 193 -14.54 14.61 -3.80
CA GLN A 193 -13.27 15.31 -3.94
C GLN A 193 -12.10 14.37 -3.69
N ARG A 194 -10.88 14.86 -3.92
CA ARG A 194 -9.63 14.15 -3.60
C ARG A 194 -8.83 14.93 -2.59
N LEU A 195 -8.33 14.25 -1.56
CA LEU A 195 -7.30 14.75 -0.68
C LEU A 195 -5.95 14.42 -1.31
N ILE A 196 -5.12 15.45 -1.45
CA ILE A 196 -3.77 15.37 -2.02
C ILE A 196 -2.77 15.72 -0.92
N VAL A 197 -1.78 14.86 -0.74
CA VAL A 197 -0.63 15.10 0.14
C VAL A 197 0.64 15.02 -0.70
N LYS A 198 1.41 16.12 -0.75
CA LYS A 198 2.68 16.19 -1.47
C LYS A 198 3.86 16.17 -0.50
N GLY A 199 4.86 15.36 -0.81
CA GLY A 199 6.14 15.33 -0.12
C GLY A 199 7.31 15.49 -1.09
N VAL A 200 8.45 15.96 -0.57
CA VAL A 200 9.70 16.13 -1.31
C VAL A 200 10.78 15.28 -0.64
N LEU A 201 11.63 14.63 -1.44
CA LEU A 201 12.71 13.76 -0.96
C LEU A 201 13.69 14.54 -0.06
N ILE A 202 14.21 13.86 0.98
CA ILE A 202 15.21 14.40 1.93
C ILE A 202 16.42 13.49 2.09
#